data_AF-K2A5N9-F1
#
_entry.id   AF-K2A5N9-F1
#
_cell.length_a   1.000
_cell.length_b   1.000
_cell.length_c   1.000
_cell.angle_alpha   90.00
_cell.angle_beta   90.00
_cell.angle_gamma   90.00
#
_symmetry.space_group_name_H-M   'P 1'
#
loop_
_entity.id
_entity.type
_entity.pdbx_description
1 polymer ?
#
loop_
_entity_poly.entity_id
_entity_poly.type
_entity_poly.pdbx_seq_one_letter_code
_entity_poly.pdbx_strand_id
1 'polypeptide(L)' 'MDIEPNVRDISKAKMVIVKKDAVILSQAKVSKSGCLFTLDRKHFLNEKVEKFIKPIKVITPKMYFQGGNY' A
#
# COMPACT_ATOMS: atom_id res chain seq x y z
N MET A 1 12.87 17.71 8.77
CA MET A 1 11.66 18.40 8.28
C MET A 1 10.60 17.33 8.20
N ASP A 2 9.55 17.44 9.01
CA ASP A 2 8.49 16.44 9.03
C ASP A 2 7.62 16.60 7.78
N ILE A 3 7.32 15.48 7.11
CA ILE A 3 6.44 15.48 5.94
C ILE A 3 5.04 15.14 6.43
N GLU A 4 4.18 16.15 6.43
CA GLU A 4 2.77 15.98 6.77
C GLU A 4 2.01 15.31 5.61
N PRO A 5 1.32 14.17 5.86
CA PRO A 5 0.52 13.51 4.84
C PRO A 5 -0.61 14.38 4.30
N ASN A 6 -0.77 14.43 2.98
CA ASN A 6 -1.88 15.15 2.37
C ASN A 6 -3.25 14.52 2.70
N VAL A 7 -4.13 15.28 3.35
CA VAL A 7 -5.47 14.85 3.78
C VAL A 7 -6.34 14.33 2.62
N ARG A 8 -6.19 14.89 1.42
CA ARG A 8 -6.95 14.48 0.23
C ARG A 8 -6.54 13.08 -0.22
N ASP A 9 -5.25 12.76 -0.18
CA ASP A 9 -4.77 11.44 -0.58
C ASP A 9 -5.10 10.37 0.46
N ILE A 10 -5.04 10.73 1.76
CA ILE A 10 -5.55 9.87 2.83
C ILE A 10 -7.04 9.58 2.64
N SER A 11 -7.84 10.60 2.29
CA SER A 11 -9.28 10.45 2.10
C SER A 11 -9.62 9.51 0.95
N LYS A 12 -8.86 9.54 -0.15
CA LYS A 12 -8.98 8.55 -1.23
C LYS A 12 -8.61 7.14 -0.76
N ALA A 13 -7.54 7.00 0.03
CA ALA A 13 -7.12 5.71 0.56
C ALA A 13 -8.17 5.11 1.52
N LYS A 14 -8.85 5.91 2.33
CA LYS A 14 -9.94 5.47 3.22
C LYS A 14 -11.11 4.77 2.49
N MET A 15 -11.25 4.96 1.18
CA MET A 15 -12.29 4.29 0.37
C MET A 15 -11.91 2.85 -0.02
N VAL A 16 -10.64 2.48 0.08
CA VAL A 16 -10.12 1.19 -0.41
C VAL A 16 -9.51 0.31 0.68
N ILE A 17 -9.14 0.88 1.83
CA ILE A 17 -8.54 0.16 2.97
C ILE A 17 -9.17 0.61 4.29
N VAL A 18 -8.96 -0.17 5.36
CA VAL A 18 -9.42 0.19 6.71
C VAL A 18 -8.82 1.53 7.16
N LYS A 19 -9.61 2.35 7.85
CA LYS A 19 -9.29 3.77 8.13
C LYS A 19 -7.91 3.98 8.78
N LYS A 20 -7.49 3.07 9.67
CA LYS A 20 -6.20 3.15 10.37
C LYS A 20 -5.00 3.04 9.42
N ASP A 21 -5.14 2.29 8.32
CA ASP A 21 -4.04 1.99 7.40
C ASP A 21 -4.05 2.90 6.16
N ALA A 22 -5.05 3.79 6.05
CA ALA A 22 -5.20 4.70 4.92
C ALA A 22 -3.99 5.64 4.75
N VAL A 23 -3.36 6.06 5.86
CA VAL A 23 -2.15 6.89 5.80
C VAL A 23 -1.02 6.11 5.13
N ILE A 24 -0.76 4.88 5.56
CA ILE A 24 0.28 4.00 4.98
C ILE A 24 0.06 3.82 3.49
N LEU A 25 -1.16 3.47 3.08
CA LEU A 25 -1.47 3.24 1.67
C LEU A 25 -1.33 4.53 0.83
N SER A 26 -1.74 5.67 1.37
CA SER A 26 -1.59 6.97 0.70
C SER A 26 -0.12 7.33 0.49
N GLN A 27 0.72 7.14 1.51
CA GLN A 27 2.13 7.50 1.46
C GLN A 27 2.93 6.53 0.59
N ALA A 28 2.58 5.24 0.60
CA ALA A 28 3.16 4.27 -0.31
C ALA A 28 2.91 4.66 -1.79
N LYS A 29 1.71 5.14 -2.13
CA LYS A 29 1.41 5.63 -3.48
C LYS A 29 2.19 6.90 -3.85
N VAL A 30 2.32 7.85 -2.91
CA VAL A 30 3.05 9.11 -3.13
C VAL A 30 4.56 8.88 -3.28
N SER A 31 5.13 7.89 -2.59
CA SER A 31 6.57 7.62 -2.60
C SER A 31 7.09 7.16 -3.96
N LYS A 32 6.22 6.68 -4.86
CA LYS A 32 6.58 6.10 -6.16
C LYS A 32 7.59 4.94 -6.03
N SER A 33 7.62 4.28 -4.88
CA SER A 33 8.41 3.07 -4.66
C SER A 33 8.00 1.93 -5.60
N GLY A 34 8.89 0.97 -5.86
CA GLY A 34 8.55 -0.21 -6.66
C GLY A 34 7.64 -1.20 -5.93
N CYS A 35 7.68 -1.21 -4.60
CA CYS A 35 6.90 -2.14 -3.79
C CYS A 35 6.55 -1.60 -2.39
N LEU A 36 5.43 -2.08 -1.87
CA LEU A 36 4.99 -1.95 -0.48
C LEU A 36 5.09 -3.32 0.20
N PHE A 37 6.00 -3.45 1.16
CA PHE A 37 6.13 -4.65 1.97
C PHE A 37 5.13 -4.63 3.14
N THR A 38 4.44 -5.74 3.36
CA THR A 38 3.48 -5.88 4.47
C THR A 38 3.37 -7.31 4.97
N LEU A 39 3.15 -7.46 6.28
CA LEU A 39 2.71 -8.72 6.89
C LEU A 39 1.17 -8.79 6.99
N ASP A 40 0.48 -7.67 6.84
CA ASP A 40 -0.98 -7.58 6.88
C ASP A 40 -1.59 -7.98 5.54
N ARG A 41 -1.70 -9.29 5.35
CA ARG A 41 -2.26 -9.87 4.13
C ARG A 41 -3.74 -9.53 3.97
N LYS A 42 -4.49 -9.50 5.08
CA LYS A 42 -5.95 -9.32 5.05
C LYS A 42 -6.33 -7.96 4.47
N HIS A 43 -5.63 -6.90 4.88
CA HIS A 43 -6.01 -5.54 4.51
C HIS A 43 -5.29 -5.01 3.28
N PHE A 44 -4.10 -5.52 2.93
CA PHE A 44 -3.31 -5.00 1.81
C PHE A 44 -3.28 -5.91 0.57
N LEU A 45 -3.44 -7.23 0.72
CA LEU A 45 -3.47 -8.16 -0.42
C LEU A 45 -4.92 -8.39 -0.87
N ASN A 46 -5.53 -7.35 -1.43
CA ASN A 46 -6.83 -7.43 -2.08
C ASN A 46 -6.89 -6.54 -3.33
N GLU A 47 -7.85 -6.84 -4.20
CA GLU A 47 -8.01 -6.19 -5.51
C GLU A 47 -8.21 -4.68 -5.44
N LYS A 48 -8.92 -4.17 -4.41
CA LYS A 48 -9.16 -2.72 -4.26
C LYS A 48 -7.85 -1.98 -3.98
N VAL A 49 -7.04 -2.53 -3.08
CA VAL A 49 -5.73 -1.98 -2.73
C VAL A 49 -4.78 -2.09 -3.92
N GLU A 50 -4.73 -3.25 -4.58
CA GLU A 50 -3.89 -3.48 -5.74
C GLU A 50 -4.18 -2.48 -6.88
N LYS A 51 -5.45 -2.34 -7.27
CA LYS A 51 -5.87 -1.37 -8.30
C LYS A 51 -5.54 0.07 -7.89
N PHE A 52 -5.73 0.40 -6.61
CA PHE A 52 -5.45 1.73 -6.11
C PHE A 52 -3.96 2.09 -6.20
N ILE A 53 -3.07 1.16 -5.87
CA ILE A 53 -1.64 1.46 -5.68
C ILE A 53 -0.77 1.24 -6.92
N LYS A 54 -1.35 0.75 -8.04
CA LYS A 54 -0.63 0.62 -9.32
C LYS A 54 0.13 1.91 -9.68
N PRO A 55 1.40 1.79 -10.14
CA PRO A 55 2.10 0.56 -10.54
C PRO A 55 2.85 -0.20 -9.41
N ILE A 56 2.72 0.24 -8.15
CA ILE A 56 3.49 -0.30 -7.02
C ILE A 56 3.01 -1.71 -6.65
N LYS A 57 3.94 -2.65 -6.41
CA LYS A 57 3.60 -4.02 -6.02
C LYS A 57 3.40 -4.16 -4.51
N VAL A 58 2.31 -4.76 -4.05
CA VAL A 58 2.13 -5.11 -2.64
C VAL A 58 2.64 -6.53 -2.42
N ILE A 59 3.65 -6.70 -1.58
CA ILE A 59 4.30 -8.01 -1.36
C ILE A 59 4.48 -8.31 0.11
N THR A 60 4.50 -9.60 0.44
CA THR A 60 4.90 -10.06 1.79
C THR A 60 6.37 -10.45 1.78
N PRO A 61 7.06 -10.43 2.94
CA PRO A 61 8.42 -10.96 3.03
C PRO A 61 8.53 -12.39 2.50
N LYS A 62 7.54 -13.25 2.80
CA LYS A 62 7.49 -14.62 2.28
C LYS A 62 7.48 -14.66 0.75
N MET A 63 6.68 -13.81 0.09
CA MET A 63 6.66 -13.72 -1.38
C MET A 63 8.00 -13.29 -1.97
N TYR A 64 8.69 -12.36 -1.30
CA TYR A 64 10.00 -11.87 -1.73
C TYR A 64 11.09 -12.95 -1.63
N PHE A 65 11.21 -13.64 -0.49
CA PHE A 65 12.26 -14.63 -0.27
C PHE A 65 12.02 -15.97 -0.97
N GLN A 66 10.77 -16.32 -1.30
CA GLN A 66 10.45 -17.59 -1.96
C GLN A 66 10.50 -17.52 -3.50
N GLY A 67 11.05 -16.44 -4.07
CA GLY A 67 11.22 -16.31 -5.52
C GLY A 67 9.92 -16.36 -6.31
N GLY A 68 8.81 -15.90 -5.71
CA GLY A 68 7.48 -16.05 -6.30
C GLY A 68 7.41 -15.42 -7.69
N ASN A 69 7.10 -16.23 -8.70
CA ASN A 69 6.58 -15.74 -9.97
C ASN A 69 5.29 -14.97 -9.66
N TYR A 70 5.27 -13.68 -9.99
CA TYR A 70 4.10 -12.80 -9.87
C TYR A 70 3.39 -12.72 -11.22
#